data_AF-A0A4D9D115-F1
#
_entry.id   AF-A0A4D9D115-F1
#
_cell.length_a   1.000
_cell.length_b   1.000
_cell.length_c   1.000
_cell.angle_alpha   90.00
_cell.angle_beta   90.00
_cell.angle_gamma   90.00
#
_symmetry.space_group_name_H-M   'P 1'
#
loop_
_entity.id
_entity.type
_entity.pdbx_description
1 polymer ?
#
loop_
_entity_poly.entity_id
_entity_poly.type
_entity_poly.pdbx_seq_one_letter_code
_entity_poly.pdbx_strand_id
1 'polypeptide(L)'
;MPLDPAFFSSASKPDPTSSATSPLPRDQAPKIRTARRLPPIALPSFIGLESGRPAAVLYPPHAALSPPLPLVVVLHAWGSNASEHAAYLGVSERLSRFQFIALLPNGIKNSKGYRFWNAPACCNREGIAVDDLGYLTDLLQEARDRLPVDPARVYLTGHSNGGQMALYLACRSGGDGRIRGLVSIAGFGAPPVCPVPRPCSALFIHGTDDAVVPFDTSLQAFDKWVEGEGCLAESSLSNPPAASLPSSAIGASSPPSPPASSQPFCRLSKPSDPSSMLTPSEFPSPTLPFSSPPSPASTCSQFTRDLDCDPSLAVGAKDPRLSSYRDANCALRGEETVVTQYVGCGGQKGANVSFWRMEGASHVPAFSPDSLDAMLSFLLDM
;
A
#
# COMPACT_ATOMS: atom_id res chain seq x y z
N MET A 1 -89.10 -28.17 -18.08
CA MET A 1 -89.67 -27.28 -17.04
C MET A 1 -88.52 -26.46 -16.46
N PRO A 2 -88.71 -25.19 -16.09
CA PRO A 2 -88.84 -24.06 -17.03
C PRO A 2 -87.91 -22.87 -16.61
N LEU A 3 -87.89 -21.66 -17.17
CA LEU A 3 -88.75 -20.91 -18.12
C LEU A 3 -87.89 -20.19 -19.19
N ASP A 4 -88.55 -19.77 -20.28
CA ASP A 4 -88.20 -18.60 -21.11
C ASP A 4 -89.08 -17.43 -20.63
N PRO A 5 -88.69 -16.14 -20.74
CA PRO A 5 -89.33 -15.37 -21.82
C PRO A 5 -88.55 -14.17 -22.42
N ALA A 6 -88.53 -14.13 -23.77
CA ALA A 6 -89.15 -13.05 -24.58
C ALA A 6 -88.41 -11.70 -24.80
N PHE A 7 -88.65 -10.90 -25.85
CA PHE A 7 -89.42 -11.02 -27.12
C PHE A 7 -88.97 -9.89 -28.08
N PHE A 8 -88.93 -10.11 -29.42
CA PHE A 8 -89.22 -9.13 -30.51
C PHE A 8 -88.33 -7.84 -30.62
N SER A 9 -88.22 -7.09 -31.73
CA SER A 9 -88.55 -7.26 -33.16
C SER A 9 -87.75 -6.22 -34.02
N SER A 10 -87.81 -6.41 -35.33
CA SER A 10 -87.22 -5.68 -36.48
C SER A 10 -87.35 -4.14 -36.57
N ALA A 11 -86.51 -3.58 -37.46
CA ALA A 11 -86.52 -2.24 -38.11
C ALA A 11 -85.86 -1.08 -37.33
N SER A 12 -85.08 -0.16 -37.93
CA SER A 12 -85.03 0.29 -39.34
C SER A 12 -83.61 0.70 -39.80
N LYS A 13 -83.37 0.75 -41.13
CA LYS A 13 -82.23 1.48 -41.75
C LYS A 13 -82.38 3.01 -41.56
N PRO A 14 -81.27 3.78 -41.62
CA PRO A 14 -81.03 4.58 -42.83
C PRO A 14 -79.61 4.46 -43.41
N ASP A 15 -79.42 5.12 -44.56
CA ASP A 15 -78.37 4.92 -45.57
C ASP A 15 -77.14 5.88 -45.38
N PRO A 16 -76.11 5.89 -46.27
CA PRO A 16 -74.72 6.13 -45.87
C PRO A 16 -74.23 7.58 -45.99
N THR A 17 -73.10 7.90 -45.34
CA THR A 17 -72.15 8.93 -45.85
C THR A 17 -70.72 8.76 -45.30
N SER A 18 -69.76 8.79 -46.23
CA SER A 18 -68.41 9.39 -46.13
C SER A 18 -67.76 9.63 -44.76
N SER A 19 -66.61 8.99 -44.54
CA SER A 19 -65.42 9.76 -44.14
C SER A 19 -64.13 9.13 -44.69
N ALA A 20 -63.44 9.85 -45.57
CA ALA A 20 -62.12 9.48 -46.05
C ALA A 20 -61.06 9.76 -44.97
N THR A 21 -60.13 8.84 -44.76
CA THR A 21 -59.05 9.00 -43.78
C THR A 21 -57.93 9.88 -44.36
N SER A 22 -57.90 11.16 -43.98
CA SER A 22 -56.76 12.04 -44.30
C SER A 22 -55.50 11.62 -43.53
N PRO A 23 -54.32 11.55 -44.16
CA PRO A 23 -53.05 11.35 -43.46
C PRO A 23 -52.71 12.57 -42.59
N LEU A 24 -52.12 12.33 -41.41
CA LEU A 24 -51.63 13.40 -40.54
C LEU A 24 -50.45 14.17 -41.17
N PRO A 25 -50.36 15.51 -40.99
CA PRO A 25 -49.24 16.31 -41.48
C PRO A 25 -47.88 15.89 -40.90
N ARG A 26 -46.86 15.82 -41.74
CA ARG A 26 -45.55 15.20 -41.44
C ARG A 26 -44.54 16.13 -40.73
N ASP A 27 -45.00 17.06 -39.90
CA ASP A 27 -44.17 18.21 -39.45
C ASP A 27 -44.12 18.47 -37.93
N GLN A 28 -44.44 17.48 -37.09
CA GLN A 28 -44.21 17.55 -35.63
C GLN A 28 -43.46 16.34 -35.08
N ALA A 29 -42.24 16.12 -35.58
CA ALA A 29 -41.27 15.32 -34.84
C ALA A 29 -40.83 16.11 -33.58
N PRO A 30 -40.94 15.56 -32.36
CA PRO A 30 -40.51 16.26 -31.16
C PRO A 30 -38.99 16.47 -31.22
N LYS A 31 -38.56 17.74 -31.14
CA LYS A 31 -37.14 18.09 -31.04
C LYS A 31 -36.57 17.51 -29.75
N ILE A 32 -35.89 16.37 -29.85
CA ILE A 32 -35.12 15.77 -28.76
C ILE A 32 -34.09 16.84 -28.34
N ARG A 33 -34.35 17.50 -27.19
CA ARG A 33 -33.35 18.36 -26.57
C ARG A 33 -32.19 17.44 -26.20
N THR A 34 -31.10 17.52 -26.94
CA THR A 34 -29.85 16.86 -26.58
C THR A 34 -29.53 17.24 -25.15
N ALA A 35 -29.56 16.25 -24.25
CA ALA A 35 -29.28 16.50 -22.85
C ALA A 35 -27.89 17.15 -22.78
N ARG A 36 -27.82 18.37 -22.21
CA ARG A 36 -26.57 19.08 -22.03
C ARG A 36 -25.69 18.19 -21.17
N ARG A 37 -24.71 17.50 -21.79
CA ARG A 37 -23.71 16.71 -21.07
C ARG A 37 -23.13 17.64 -20.01
N LEU A 38 -23.37 17.31 -18.74
CA LEU A 38 -22.67 17.97 -17.66
C LEU A 38 -21.17 17.79 -17.95
N PRO A 39 -20.34 18.83 -17.77
CA PRO A 39 -18.90 18.62 -17.83
C PRO A 39 -18.55 17.50 -16.84
N PRO A 40 -17.66 16.56 -17.20
CA PRO A 40 -17.23 15.54 -16.26
C PRO A 40 -16.71 16.24 -15.01
N ILE A 41 -17.21 15.84 -13.84
CA ILE A 41 -16.75 16.38 -12.57
C ILE A 41 -15.25 16.10 -12.50
N ALA A 42 -14.44 17.17 -12.49
CA ALA A 42 -13.01 17.04 -12.36
C ALA A 42 -12.72 16.44 -10.98
N LEU A 43 -12.15 15.24 -10.97
CA LEU A 43 -11.74 14.59 -9.74
C LEU A 43 -10.68 15.43 -9.02
N PRO A 44 -10.74 15.53 -7.68
CA PRO A 44 -9.77 16.31 -6.93
C PRO A 44 -8.41 15.60 -6.93
N SER A 45 -7.34 16.31 -7.31
CA SER A 45 -5.96 15.83 -7.14
C SER A 45 -5.51 15.82 -5.67
N PHE A 46 -6.26 16.48 -4.79
CA PHE A 46 -6.00 16.57 -3.35
C PHE A 46 -7.30 16.55 -2.54
N ILE A 47 -7.29 15.84 -1.42
CA ILE A 47 -8.32 15.89 -0.36
C ILE A 47 -7.67 16.25 0.98
N GLY A 48 -8.46 16.50 2.02
CA GLY A 48 -7.95 16.90 3.34
C GLY A 48 -7.53 18.36 3.44
N LEU A 49 -8.01 19.23 2.54
CA LEU A 49 -7.63 20.65 2.50
C LEU A 49 -7.94 21.38 3.82
N GLU A 50 -9.09 21.09 4.42
CA GLU A 50 -9.56 21.73 5.66
C GLU A 50 -8.73 21.32 6.90
N SER A 51 -8.07 20.16 6.85
CA SER A 51 -7.15 19.72 7.91
C SER A 51 -5.81 20.49 7.95
N GLY A 52 -5.54 21.34 6.95
CA GLY A 52 -4.22 21.94 6.74
C GLY A 52 -3.12 20.96 6.30
N ARG A 53 -3.47 19.67 6.11
CA ARG A 53 -2.57 18.57 5.72
C ARG A 53 -3.12 17.85 4.47
N PRO A 54 -3.15 18.50 3.30
CA PRO A 54 -3.68 17.88 2.09
C PRO A 54 -2.92 16.63 1.69
N ALA A 55 -3.65 15.59 1.30
CA ALA A 55 -3.14 14.35 0.75
C ALA A 55 -3.36 14.32 -0.76
N ALA A 56 -2.34 13.92 -1.52
CA ALA A 56 -2.48 13.79 -2.98
C ALA A 56 -3.29 12.53 -3.32
N VAL A 57 -4.07 12.59 -4.39
CA VAL A 57 -4.85 11.46 -4.91
C VAL A 57 -4.39 11.12 -6.32
N LEU A 58 -4.02 9.86 -6.54
CA LEU A 58 -3.71 9.33 -7.87
C LEU A 58 -4.79 8.36 -8.32
N TYR A 59 -5.12 8.41 -9.61
CA TYR A 59 -6.14 7.58 -10.24
C TYR A 59 -5.51 6.76 -11.38
N PRO A 60 -6.04 5.60 -11.75
CA PRO A 60 -5.55 4.89 -12.92
C PRO A 60 -5.80 5.71 -14.18
N PRO A 61 -4.83 5.80 -15.11
CA PRO A 61 -5.06 6.45 -16.39
C PRO A 61 -6.18 5.71 -17.14
N HIS A 62 -7.11 6.48 -17.69
CA HIS A 62 -8.26 5.98 -18.48
C HIS A 62 -9.22 5.02 -17.74
N ALA A 63 -9.17 4.90 -16.41
CA ALA A 63 -10.12 4.09 -15.66
C ALA A 63 -11.57 4.51 -15.92
N ALA A 64 -12.44 3.51 -16.15
CA ALA A 64 -13.85 3.67 -15.89
C ALA A 64 -14.04 3.70 -14.36
N LEU A 65 -14.32 4.89 -13.82
CA LEU A 65 -14.55 5.15 -12.39
C LEU A 65 -15.93 4.62 -11.91
N SER A 66 -16.44 3.59 -12.60
CA SER A 66 -17.69 2.88 -12.37
C SER A 66 -17.48 1.46 -12.91
N PRO A 67 -17.51 0.42 -12.06
CA PRO A 67 -17.80 0.45 -10.62
C PRO A 67 -16.72 1.23 -9.82
N PRO A 68 -17.04 1.66 -8.58
CA PRO A 68 -16.06 2.29 -7.70
C PRO A 68 -14.81 1.43 -7.49
N LEU A 69 -13.65 2.07 -7.35
CA LEU A 69 -12.35 1.41 -7.32
C LEU A 69 -11.87 1.15 -5.88
N PRO A 70 -10.96 0.18 -5.65
CA PRO A 70 -10.23 0.07 -4.40
C PRO A 70 -9.51 1.37 -4.02
N LEU A 71 -9.39 1.64 -2.72
CA LEU A 71 -8.56 2.71 -2.17
C LEU A 71 -7.34 2.11 -1.46
N VAL A 72 -6.14 2.55 -1.82
CA VAL A 72 -4.88 2.19 -1.13
C VAL A 72 -4.26 3.45 -0.54
N VAL A 73 -4.17 3.53 0.79
CA VAL A 73 -3.48 4.63 1.49
C VAL A 73 -2.02 4.27 1.69
N VAL A 74 -1.11 5.15 1.26
CA VAL A 74 0.34 4.91 1.26
C VAL A 74 1.03 5.76 2.33
N LEU A 75 1.45 5.14 3.43
CA LEU A 75 2.00 5.81 4.61
C LEU A 75 3.53 5.76 4.60
N HIS A 76 4.17 6.92 4.37
CA HIS A 76 5.62 7.02 4.28
C HIS A 76 6.35 6.72 5.59
N ALA A 77 7.61 6.27 5.49
CA ALA A 77 8.52 6.09 6.62
C ALA A 77 8.98 7.42 7.24
N TRP A 78 9.55 7.34 8.44
CA TRP A 78 10.11 8.49 9.16
C TRP A 78 11.19 9.19 8.33
N GLY A 79 11.15 10.52 8.28
CA GLY A 79 12.11 11.35 7.54
C GLY A 79 11.82 11.52 6.05
N SER A 80 11.03 10.64 5.44
CA SER A 80 10.63 10.71 4.03
C SER A 80 9.34 11.53 3.84
N ASN A 81 8.66 11.39 2.70
CA ASN A 81 7.37 12.00 2.41
C ASN A 81 6.53 11.14 1.45
N ALA A 82 5.27 11.53 1.25
CA ALA A 82 4.32 10.76 0.46
C ALA A 82 4.76 10.51 -1.01
N SER A 83 5.41 11.49 -1.66
CA SER A 83 5.87 11.36 -3.05
C SER A 83 7.09 10.44 -3.18
N GLU A 84 8.06 10.57 -2.27
CA GLU A 84 9.22 9.68 -2.20
C GLU A 84 8.80 8.23 -1.93
N HIS A 85 7.85 8.01 -1.02
CA HIS A 85 7.41 6.66 -0.70
C HIS A 85 6.52 6.04 -1.79
N ALA A 86 5.71 6.84 -2.48
CA ALA A 86 4.98 6.39 -3.66
C ALA A 86 5.92 6.00 -4.83
N ALA A 87 7.06 6.68 -4.97
CA ALA A 87 8.11 6.29 -5.92
C ALA A 87 8.83 5.00 -5.50
N TYR A 88 9.17 4.86 -4.21
CA TYR A 88 9.78 3.64 -3.64
C TYR A 88 8.94 2.38 -3.89
N LEU A 89 7.60 2.47 -3.80
CA LEU A 89 6.69 1.36 -4.09
C LEU A 89 6.25 1.28 -5.57
N GLY A 90 6.74 2.18 -6.44
CA GLY A 90 6.32 2.31 -7.83
C GLY A 90 4.79 2.32 -7.99
N VAL A 91 4.12 3.20 -7.26
CA VAL A 91 2.65 3.27 -7.21
C VAL A 91 2.08 3.64 -8.58
N SER A 92 2.67 4.64 -9.25
CA SER A 92 2.18 5.19 -10.51
C SER A 92 2.13 4.15 -11.64
N GLU A 93 3.14 3.28 -11.70
CA GLU A 93 3.27 2.17 -12.65
C GLU A 93 2.16 1.13 -12.45
N ARG A 94 1.73 0.95 -11.19
CA ARG A 94 0.79 -0.09 -10.76
C ARG A 94 -0.67 0.30 -10.85
N LEU A 95 -1.00 1.59 -10.79
CA LEU A 95 -2.37 2.10 -10.90
C LEU A 95 -3.10 1.49 -12.12
N SER A 96 -2.45 1.50 -13.29
CA SER A 96 -3.00 0.97 -14.55
C SER A 96 -3.26 -0.54 -14.50
N ARG A 97 -2.36 -1.32 -13.87
CA ARG A 97 -2.42 -2.78 -13.81
C ARG A 97 -3.47 -3.27 -12.81
N PHE A 98 -3.55 -2.62 -11.65
CA PHE A 98 -4.36 -3.05 -10.52
C PHE A 98 -5.65 -2.24 -10.31
N GLN A 99 -5.87 -1.17 -11.09
CA GLN A 99 -7.11 -0.37 -11.13
C GLN A 99 -7.59 0.11 -9.75
N PHE A 100 -6.69 0.74 -8.98
CA PHE A 100 -6.98 1.31 -7.66
C PHE A 100 -6.73 2.82 -7.61
N ILE A 101 -7.29 3.49 -6.60
CA ILE A 101 -7.02 4.88 -6.27
C ILE A 101 -5.98 4.91 -5.16
N ALA A 102 -4.87 5.65 -5.35
CA ALA A 102 -3.86 5.82 -4.31
C ALA A 102 -4.07 7.15 -3.57
N LEU A 103 -4.06 7.09 -2.24
CA LEU A 103 -4.12 8.24 -1.35
C LEU A 103 -2.78 8.42 -0.64
N LEU A 104 -2.16 9.58 -0.82
CA LEU A 104 -0.78 9.86 -0.44
C LEU A 104 -0.72 10.98 0.63
N PRO A 105 -1.05 10.68 1.90
CA PRO A 105 -1.01 11.65 2.98
C PRO A 105 0.42 11.85 3.53
N ASN A 106 0.66 12.99 4.16
CA ASN A 106 1.94 13.30 4.81
C ASN A 106 1.79 13.43 6.33
N GLY A 107 2.74 12.83 7.05
CA GLY A 107 3.04 13.13 8.44
C GLY A 107 3.46 14.59 8.65
N ILE A 108 3.28 15.10 9.88
CA ILE A 108 3.78 16.43 10.25
C ILE A 108 5.31 16.45 10.35
N LYS A 109 5.92 17.63 10.27
CA LYS A 109 7.36 17.81 10.46
C LYS A 109 7.71 18.02 11.93
N ASN A 110 8.81 17.42 12.38
CA ASN A 110 9.43 17.74 13.67
C ASN A 110 10.31 19.01 13.59
N SER A 111 10.93 19.41 14.70
CA SER A 111 11.82 20.59 14.78
C SER A 111 12.96 20.60 13.76
N LYS A 112 13.38 19.43 13.28
CA LYS A 112 14.46 19.22 12.31
C LYS A 112 13.95 19.10 10.86
N GLY A 113 12.66 19.27 10.64
CA GLY A 113 12.03 19.22 9.32
C GLY A 113 11.69 17.82 8.79
N TYR A 114 11.97 16.76 9.55
CA TYR A 114 11.67 15.37 9.19
C TYR A 114 10.19 15.07 9.41
N ARG A 115 9.53 14.41 8.45
CA ARG A 115 8.14 13.99 8.63
C ARG A 115 8.04 12.72 9.47
N PHE A 116 6.97 12.61 10.25
CA PHE A 116 6.68 11.42 11.05
C PHE A 116 5.17 11.26 11.28
N TRP A 117 4.80 10.05 11.70
CA TRP A 117 3.48 9.71 12.24
C TRP A 117 3.57 9.48 13.75
N ASN A 118 2.66 10.08 14.51
CA ASN A 118 2.50 9.86 15.94
C ASN A 118 1.75 8.56 16.22
N ALA A 119 2.43 7.43 16.00
CA ALA A 119 1.94 6.11 16.35
C ALA A 119 2.47 5.68 17.74
N PRO A 120 1.75 4.85 18.52
CA PRO A 120 1.96 4.75 19.97
C PRO A 120 3.33 4.25 20.44
N ALA A 121 4.05 3.51 19.60
CA ALA A 121 5.31 2.88 20.00
C ALA A 121 6.56 3.60 19.45
N CYS A 122 6.44 4.66 18.62
CA CYS A 122 7.64 5.31 18.11
C CYS A 122 7.49 6.76 17.61
N CYS A 123 8.66 7.31 17.29
CA CYS A 123 8.90 8.29 16.23
C CYS A 123 8.45 9.74 16.48
N ASN A 124 7.44 9.98 17.30
CA ASN A 124 7.18 11.28 17.90
C ASN A 124 8.16 11.57 19.06
N ARG A 125 9.46 11.60 18.75
CA ARG A 125 10.55 11.73 19.75
C ARG A 125 10.56 13.07 20.49
N GLU A 126 9.85 14.07 19.97
CA GLU A 126 9.74 15.42 20.53
C GLU A 126 8.45 15.62 21.35
N GLY A 127 7.57 14.61 21.43
CA GLY A 127 6.30 14.70 22.18
C GLY A 127 5.33 15.74 21.61
N ILE A 128 5.39 16.01 20.30
CA ILE A 128 4.53 17.00 19.63
C ILE A 128 3.08 16.54 19.73
N ALA A 129 2.20 17.42 20.19
CA ALA A 129 0.77 17.17 20.21
C ALA A 129 0.20 17.16 18.78
N VAL A 130 -0.03 15.97 18.24
CA VAL A 130 -0.65 15.75 16.92
C VAL A 130 -1.52 14.49 16.96
N ASP A 131 -2.71 14.58 16.39
CA ASP A 131 -3.60 13.44 16.20
C ASP A 131 -3.55 12.94 14.75
N ASP A 132 -2.63 12.02 14.48
CA ASP A 132 -2.54 11.34 13.18
C ASP A 132 -3.65 10.30 12.99
N LEU A 133 -4.26 9.79 14.06
CA LEU A 133 -5.34 8.81 13.97
C LEU A 133 -6.65 9.49 13.53
N GLY A 134 -7.00 10.60 14.17
CA GLY A 134 -8.12 11.46 13.75
C GLY A 134 -7.93 11.96 12.31
N TYR A 135 -6.77 12.55 12.00
CA TYR A 135 -6.45 13.01 10.65
C TYR A 135 -6.64 11.94 9.57
N LEU A 136 -6.10 10.73 9.76
CA LEU A 136 -6.26 9.65 8.76
C LEU A 136 -7.69 9.10 8.73
N THR A 137 -8.42 9.11 9.85
CA THR A 137 -9.83 8.70 9.91
C THR A 137 -10.74 9.66 9.16
N ASP A 138 -10.55 10.97 9.35
CA ASP A 138 -11.28 12.02 8.63
C ASP A 138 -10.95 12.00 7.14
N LEU A 139 -9.68 11.81 6.79
CA LEU A 139 -9.25 11.70 5.39
C LEU A 139 -9.83 10.46 4.68
N LEU A 140 -9.97 9.33 5.40
CA LEU A 140 -10.66 8.13 4.91
C LEU A 140 -12.18 8.33 4.79
N GLN A 141 -12.79 9.21 5.59
CA GLN A 141 -14.19 9.59 5.44
C GLN A 141 -14.37 10.49 4.21
N GLU A 142 -13.57 11.56 4.10
CA GLU A 142 -13.60 12.46 2.94
C GLU A 142 -13.32 11.71 1.63
N ALA A 143 -12.43 10.73 1.63
CA ALA A 143 -12.19 9.86 0.48
C ALA A 143 -13.46 9.11 0.04
N ARG A 144 -14.24 8.55 0.97
CA ARG A 144 -15.51 7.86 0.65
C ARG A 144 -16.58 8.81 0.11
N ASP A 145 -16.63 10.03 0.64
CA ASP A 145 -17.70 10.97 0.31
C ASP A 145 -17.43 11.73 -1.00
N ARG A 146 -16.16 11.85 -1.41
CA ARG A 146 -15.73 12.68 -2.55
C ARG A 146 -15.11 11.93 -3.73
N LEU A 147 -14.67 10.68 -3.54
CA LEU A 147 -13.98 9.88 -4.55
C LEU A 147 -14.84 8.68 -4.99
N PRO A 148 -14.67 8.16 -6.22
CA PRO A 148 -15.33 6.95 -6.67
C PRO A 148 -14.63 5.70 -6.09
N VAL A 149 -14.58 5.60 -4.76
CA VAL A 149 -13.98 4.49 -4.01
C VAL A 149 -15.05 3.50 -3.55
N ASP A 150 -14.70 2.23 -3.56
CA ASP A 150 -15.50 1.17 -2.96
C ASP A 150 -15.26 1.14 -1.44
N PRO A 151 -16.26 1.45 -0.59
CA PRO A 151 -16.07 1.53 0.85
C PRO A 151 -15.73 0.17 1.50
N ALA A 152 -15.94 -0.96 0.81
CA ALA A 152 -15.57 -2.30 1.27
C ALA A 152 -14.15 -2.70 0.85
N ARG A 153 -13.51 -1.97 -0.08
CA ARG A 153 -12.16 -2.26 -0.61
C ARG A 153 -11.20 -1.11 -0.30
N VAL A 154 -11.02 -0.86 0.99
CA VAL A 154 -10.09 0.14 1.53
C VAL A 154 -8.92 -0.56 2.21
N TYR A 155 -7.71 -0.18 1.82
CA TYR A 155 -6.46 -0.83 2.19
C TYR A 155 -5.39 0.16 2.61
N LEU A 156 -4.44 -0.30 3.41
CA LEU A 156 -3.27 0.47 3.81
C LEU A 156 -1.98 -0.20 3.33
N THR A 157 -0.96 0.60 3.03
CA THR A 157 0.42 0.14 2.98
C THR A 157 1.32 1.16 3.68
N GLY A 158 2.38 0.72 4.34
CA GLY A 158 3.34 1.65 4.91
C GLY A 158 4.64 1.00 5.34
N HIS A 159 5.68 1.82 5.43
CA HIS A 159 7.04 1.40 5.79
C HIS A 159 7.50 1.97 7.12
N SER A 160 8.14 1.17 7.96
CA SER A 160 8.75 1.59 9.23
C SER A 160 7.71 2.27 10.14
N ASN A 161 7.92 3.54 10.48
CA ASN A 161 6.92 4.38 11.18
C ASN A 161 5.55 4.43 10.48
N GLY A 162 5.50 4.43 9.14
CA GLY A 162 4.26 4.34 8.37
C GLY A 162 3.62 2.94 8.42
N GLY A 163 4.43 1.88 8.49
CA GLY A 163 3.95 0.50 8.68
C GLY A 163 3.35 0.27 10.07
N GLN A 164 3.95 0.87 11.10
CA GLN A 164 3.36 0.97 12.44
C GLN A 164 2.07 1.79 12.43
N MET A 165 2.03 2.93 11.74
CA MET A 165 0.81 3.74 11.65
C MET A 165 -0.31 3.01 10.89
N ALA A 166 0.01 2.19 9.89
CA ALA A 166 -0.96 1.35 9.19
C ALA A 166 -1.58 0.30 10.14
N LEU A 167 -0.75 -0.41 10.90
CA LEU A 167 -1.20 -1.36 11.93
C LEU A 167 -2.06 -0.65 13.00
N TYR A 168 -1.63 0.54 13.45
CA TYR A 168 -2.35 1.30 14.46
C TYR A 168 -3.73 1.78 13.97
N LEU A 169 -3.78 2.35 12.76
CA LEU A 169 -5.01 2.81 12.13
C LEU A 169 -5.99 1.64 11.91
N ALA A 170 -5.55 0.54 11.30
CA ALA A 170 -6.38 -0.64 11.09
C ALA A 170 -6.90 -1.23 12.42
N CYS A 171 -6.05 -1.34 13.43
CA CYS A 171 -6.42 -1.83 14.76
C CYS A 171 -7.46 -0.92 15.47
N ARG A 172 -7.37 0.40 15.29
CA ARG A 172 -8.30 1.38 15.90
C ARG A 172 -9.59 1.57 15.11
N SER A 173 -9.55 1.45 13.79
CA SER A 173 -10.73 1.48 12.91
C SER A 173 -11.40 0.11 12.74
N GLY A 174 -10.80 -0.98 13.25
CA GLY A 174 -11.34 -2.34 13.12
C GLY A 174 -12.76 -2.55 13.69
N GLY A 175 -13.20 -1.66 14.57
CA GLY A 175 -14.55 -1.66 15.17
C GLY A 175 -15.70 -1.55 14.18
N ASP A 176 -15.52 -0.85 13.06
CA ASP A 176 -16.59 -0.57 12.08
C ASP A 176 -16.35 -1.21 10.70
N GLY A 177 -15.20 -1.87 10.52
CA GLY A 177 -14.79 -2.56 9.30
C GLY A 177 -14.51 -1.63 8.11
N ARG A 178 -14.03 -0.41 8.36
CA ARG A 178 -13.57 0.55 7.34
C ARG A 178 -12.30 0.15 6.59
N ILE A 179 -11.55 -0.86 7.03
CA ILE A 179 -10.30 -1.31 6.38
C ILE A 179 -10.40 -2.82 6.19
N ARG A 180 -10.15 -3.29 4.96
CA ARG A 180 -10.25 -4.69 4.55
C ARG A 180 -8.92 -5.44 4.68
N GLY A 181 -7.81 -4.71 4.59
CA GLY A 181 -6.48 -5.24 4.88
C GLY A 181 -5.34 -4.23 4.75
N LEU A 182 -4.12 -4.68 5.07
CA LEU A 182 -2.91 -3.84 5.06
C LEU A 182 -1.63 -4.60 4.66
N VAL A 183 -0.63 -3.84 4.21
CA VAL A 183 0.77 -4.27 4.12
C VAL A 183 1.62 -3.44 5.07
N SER A 184 2.42 -4.08 5.92
CA SER A 184 3.34 -3.44 6.87
C SER A 184 4.78 -3.86 6.57
N ILE A 185 5.56 -2.95 5.98
CA ILE A 185 6.96 -3.17 5.62
C ILE A 185 7.84 -2.61 6.74
N ALA A 186 8.76 -3.40 7.27
CA ALA A 186 9.61 -3.01 8.40
C ALA A 186 8.84 -2.43 9.62
N GLY A 187 7.56 -2.77 9.75
CA GLY A 187 6.65 -2.24 10.76
C GLY A 187 6.73 -2.99 12.08
N PHE A 188 6.30 -2.36 13.17
CA PHE A 188 6.41 -2.91 14.52
C PHE A 188 5.36 -2.31 15.45
N GLY A 189 5.15 -2.93 16.62
CA GLY A 189 4.34 -2.33 17.68
C GLY A 189 2.83 -2.32 17.40
N ALA A 190 2.30 -3.43 16.87
CA ALA A 190 0.85 -3.65 16.85
C ALA A 190 0.28 -3.52 18.29
N PRO A 191 -0.86 -2.83 18.49
CA PRO A 191 -1.46 -2.72 19.82
C PRO A 191 -1.82 -4.09 20.40
N PRO A 192 -1.66 -4.31 21.72
CA PRO A 192 -1.86 -5.63 22.33
C PRO A 192 -3.33 -6.09 22.35
N VAL A 193 -4.29 -5.19 22.13
CA VAL A 193 -5.71 -5.50 21.98
C VAL A 193 -6.29 -4.59 20.91
N CYS A 194 -6.70 -5.17 19.79
CA CYS A 194 -7.55 -4.49 18.81
C CYS A 194 -9.02 -4.74 19.17
N PRO A 195 -9.87 -3.71 19.29
CA PRO A 195 -11.30 -3.87 19.53
C PRO A 195 -12.00 -4.30 18.22
N VAL A 196 -11.85 -5.58 17.86
CA VAL A 196 -12.33 -6.17 16.60
C VAL A 196 -13.76 -6.69 16.72
N PRO A 197 -14.62 -6.40 15.72
CA PRO A 197 -15.63 -7.36 15.31
C PRO A 197 -15.73 -7.55 13.78
N ARG A 198 -14.64 -7.41 13.00
CA ARG A 198 -14.53 -7.93 11.60
C ARG A 198 -13.10 -8.33 11.21
N PRO A 199 -12.93 -9.33 10.33
CA PRO A 199 -11.62 -9.76 9.85
C PRO A 199 -10.87 -8.68 9.05
N CYS A 200 -9.59 -8.47 9.36
CA CYS A 200 -8.69 -7.56 8.67
C CYS A 200 -7.41 -8.29 8.23
N SER A 201 -7.26 -8.50 6.93
CA SER A 201 -6.10 -9.22 6.38
C SER A 201 -4.82 -8.40 6.47
N ALA A 202 -3.69 -9.00 6.86
CA ALA A 202 -2.44 -8.27 7.01
C ALA A 202 -1.24 -9.04 6.45
N LEU A 203 -0.45 -8.37 5.62
CA LEU A 203 0.85 -8.85 5.17
C LEU A 203 1.95 -8.07 5.89
N PHE A 204 2.75 -8.76 6.67
CA PHE A 204 3.96 -8.25 7.32
C PHE A 204 5.16 -8.61 6.44
N ILE A 205 6.09 -7.67 6.26
CA ILE A 205 7.30 -7.86 5.47
C ILE A 205 8.48 -7.32 6.26
N HIS A 206 9.44 -8.18 6.60
CA HIS A 206 10.58 -7.78 7.43
C HIS A 206 11.88 -8.47 7.04
N GLY A 207 12.96 -7.68 6.98
CA GLY A 207 14.30 -8.18 6.73
C GLY A 207 14.99 -8.64 8.03
N THR A 208 15.69 -9.76 7.99
CA THR A 208 16.35 -10.29 9.21
C THR A 208 17.52 -9.44 9.69
N ASP A 209 18.11 -8.67 8.78
CA ASP A 209 19.31 -7.85 9.01
C ASP A 209 18.92 -6.37 9.20
N ASP A 210 17.67 -6.12 9.61
CA ASP A 210 17.14 -4.81 9.95
C ASP A 210 17.79 -4.25 11.24
N ALA A 211 18.80 -3.41 11.03
CA ALA A 211 19.53 -2.71 12.08
C ALA A 211 18.78 -1.49 12.70
N VAL A 212 17.55 -1.18 12.26
CA VAL A 212 16.76 -0.03 12.74
C VAL A 212 15.54 -0.48 13.55
N VAL A 213 14.84 -1.50 13.07
CA VAL A 213 13.70 -2.14 13.72
C VAL A 213 14.01 -3.64 13.82
N PRO A 214 14.45 -4.15 14.98
CA PRO A 214 14.85 -5.55 15.12
C PRO A 214 13.73 -6.50 14.70
N PHE A 215 14.07 -7.52 13.90
CA PHE A 215 13.14 -8.48 13.29
C PHE A 215 12.08 -9.01 14.27
N ASP A 216 12.50 -9.40 15.49
CA ASP A 216 11.63 -9.95 16.53
C ASP A 216 10.49 -9.00 16.94
N THR A 217 10.65 -7.67 16.78
CA THR A 217 9.59 -6.69 17.11
C THR A 217 8.46 -6.67 16.08
N SER A 218 8.75 -7.11 14.86
CA SER A 218 7.78 -7.30 13.78
C SER A 218 7.13 -8.67 13.86
N LEU A 219 7.91 -9.72 14.17
CA LEU A 219 7.39 -11.05 14.47
C LEU A 219 6.38 -11.00 15.64
N GLN A 220 6.72 -10.32 16.74
CA GLN A 220 5.77 -10.08 17.85
C GLN A 220 4.53 -9.26 17.46
N ALA A 221 4.62 -8.41 16.43
CA ALA A 221 3.47 -7.66 15.93
C ALA A 221 2.56 -8.53 15.05
N PHE A 222 3.15 -9.44 14.27
CA PHE A 222 2.46 -10.48 13.50
C PHE A 222 1.76 -11.49 14.40
N ASP A 223 2.45 -12.05 15.40
CA ASP A 223 1.87 -13.05 16.32
C ASP A 223 0.63 -12.49 17.04
N LYS A 224 0.68 -11.22 17.47
CA LYS A 224 -0.48 -10.52 18.06
C LYS A 224 -1.61 -10.26 17.06
N TRP A 225 -1.30 -10.07 15.78
CA TRP A 225 -2.31 -9.93 14.73
C TRP A 225 -2.99 -11.27 14.43
N VAL A 226 -2.19 -12.35 14.36
CA VAL A 226 -2.66 -13.74 14.23
C VAL A 226 -3.58 -14.14 15.40
N GLU A 227 -3.20 -13.79 16.63
CA GLU A 227 -4.02 -13.97 17.84
C GLU A 227 -5.31 -13.11 17.77
N GLY A 228 -5.18 -11.82 17.45
CA GLY A 228 -6.31 -10.87 17.41
C GLY A 228 -7.35 -11.16 16.33
N GLU A 229 -6.93 -11.72 15.19
CA GLU A 229 -7.81 -12.20 14.11
C GLU A 229 -8.39 -13.61 14.38
N GLY A 230 -7.98 -14.27 15.48
CA GLY A 230 -8.44 -15.61 15.82
C GLY A 230 -8.03 -16.67 14.79
N CYS A 231 -6.80 -16.56 14.25
CA CYS A 231 -6.25 -17.56 13.34
C CYS A 231 -6.01 -18.89 14.08
N LEU A 232 -6.62 -19.98 13.60
CA LEU A 232 -6.33 -21.33 14.08
C LEU A 232 -5.10 -21.90 13.37
N ALA A 233 -4.30 -22.70 14.07
CA ALA A 233 -3.00 -23.17 13.58
C ALA A 233 -3.02 -24.08 12.33
N GLU A 234 -4.20 -24.60 11.94
CA GLU A 234 -4.32 -25.61 10.88
C GLU A 234 -4.26 -25.08 9.43
N SER A 235 -4.28 -23.75 9.20
CA SER A 235 -4.19 -23.19 7.84
C SER A 235 -2.80 -22.65 7.46
N SER A 236 -1.75 -23.14 8.14
CA SER A 236 -0.36 -22.75 7.89
C SER A 236 0.21 -23.35 6.60
N LEU A 237 0.17 -22.58 5.51
CA LEU A 237 1.01 -22.84 4.34
C LEU A 237 2.42 -22.31 4.61
N SER A 238 3.20 -23.07 5.40
CA SER A 238 4.64 -22.89 5.47
C SER A 238 5.29 -23.57 4.28
N ASN A 239 5.97 -22.77 3.45
CA ASN A 239 6.85 -23.33 2.44
C ASN A 239 8.13 -23.84 3.10
N PRO A 240 8.67 -25.02 2.72
CA PRO A 240 9.95 -25.46 3.23
C PRO A 240 11.04 -24.43 2.88
N PRO A 241 12.04 -24.22 3.75
CA PRO A 241 13.14 -23.31 3.45
C PRO A 241 13.82 -23.72 2.14
N ALA A 242 14.30 -22.73 1.38
CA ALA A 242 15.05 -22.96 0.16
C ALA A 242 16.18 -23.97 0.45
N ALA A 243 16.19 -25.07 -0.30
CA ALA A 243 17.13 -26.16 -0.04
C ALA A 243 18.57 -25.62 -0.15
N SER A 244 19.30 -25.66 0.95
CA SER A 244 20.70 -25.26 0.96
C SER A 244 21.47 -26.13 -0.05
N LEU A 245 22.09 -25.48 -1.05
CA LEU A 245 22.90 -26.17 -2.03
C LEU A 245 23.98 -26.97 -1.29
N PRO A 246 24.12 -28.29 -1.56
CA PRO A 246 25.05 -29.11 -0.82
C PRO A 246 26.48 -28.66 -1.10
N SER A 247 27.20 -28.26 -0.04
CA SER A 247 28.65 -28.03 -0.06
C SER A 247 29.39 -29.31 -0.44
N SER A 248 29.46 -29.57 -1.74
CA SER A 248 30.11 -30.73 -2.31
C SER A 248 31.60 -30.46 -2.35
N ALA A 249 32.35 -31.25 -1.59
CA ALA A 249 33.79 -31.09 -1.46
C ALA A 249 34.50 -31.21 -2.82
N ILE A 250 35.15 -30.14 -3.25
CA ILE A 250 36.20 -30.20 -4.27
C ILE A 250 37.54 -30.11 -3.53
N GLY A 251 38.43 -31.06 -3.84
CA GLY A 251 39.65 -31.29 -3.07
C GLY A 251 40.67 -30.16 -3.15
N ALA A 252 41.61 -30.17 -2.21
CA ALA A 252 42.63 -29.15 -2.09
C ALA A 252 43.59 -29.11 -3.30
N SER A 253 43.58 -27.99 -4.01
CA SER A 253 44.73 -27.51 -4.80
C SER A 253 44.70 -25.98 -4.84
N SER A 254 45.67 -25.32 -4.21
CA SER A 254 45.70 -23.86 -4.08
C SER A 254 45.86 -23.16 -5.44
N PRO A 255 44.95 -22.24 -5.83
CA PRO A 255 45.19 -21.30 -6.92
C PRO A 255 46.16 -20.18 -6.46
N PRO A 256 46.83 -19.49 -7.40
CA PRO A 256 47.78 -18.43 -7.05
C PRO A 256 47.10 -17.18 -6.51
N SER A 257 47.84 -16.40 -5.71
CA SER A 257 47.40 -15.12 -5.16
C SER A 257 46.93 -14.15 -6.26
N PRO A 258 45.77 -13.50 -6.13
CA PRO A 258 45.31 -12.51 -7.09
C PRO A 258 46.17 -11.23 -7.04
N PRO A 259 46.32 -10.50 -8.16
CA PRO A 259 47.04 -9.23 -8.18
C PRO A 259 46.32 -8.15 -7.37
N ALA A 260 47.10 -7.30 -6.71
CA ALA A 260 46.58 -6.27 -5.82
C ALA A 260 46.05 -5.03 -6.56
N SER A 261 44.83 -5.07 -7.12
CA SER A 261 44.09 -3.84 -7.51
C SER A 261 42.59 -4.06 -7.84
N SER A 262 41.71 -3.94 -6.85
CA SER A 262 40.33 -3.42 -7.01
C SER A 262 39.69 -3.25 -5.63
N GLN A 263 39.71 -2.04 -5.07
CA GLN A 263 39.10 -1.77 -3.75
C GLN A 263 37.59 -1.48 -3.88
N PRO A 264 36.79 -1.84 -2.86
CA PRO A 264 35.42 -1.32 -2.76
C PRO A 264 35.46 0.19 -2.46
N PHE A 265 34.75 0.98 -3.26
CA PHE A 265 34.55 2.40 -3.00
C PHE A 265 33.54 2.59 -1.86
N CYS A 266 34.06 2.71 -0.63
CA CYS A 266 33.64 3.67 0.41
C CYS A 266 34.32 3.35 1.75
N ARG A 267 35.53 3.88 1.96
CA ARG A 267 36.10 3.97 3.32
C ARG A 267 35.50 5.20 4.02
N LEU A 268 34.93 4.99 5.20
CA LEU A 268 34.79 6.06 6.19
C LEU A 268 36.19 6.50 6.63
N SER A 269 36.53 7.77 6.40
CA SER A 269 37.81 8.35 6.82
C SER A 269 37.87 8.44 8.35
N LYS A 270 38.71 7.62 8.99
CA LYS A 270 39.19 7.93 10.35
C LYS A 270 40.00 9.22 10.31
N PRO A 271 39.87 10.13 11.29
CA PRO A 271 40.85 11.18 11.51
C PRO A 271 42.21 10.56 11.85
N SER A 272 43.27 11.10 11.27
CA SER A 272 44.65 10.75 11.59
C SER A 272 45.20 11.67 12.69
N ASP A 273 45.87 11.04 13.66
CA ASP A 273 46.71 11.58 14.76
C ASP A 273 46.06 11.61 16.17
N PRO A 274 46.50 10.76 17.13
CA PRO A 274 45.94 10.65 18.48
C PRO A 274 46.64 11.57 19.51
N SER A 275 47.06 12.78 19.13
CA SER A 275 47.98 13.62 19.94
C SER A 275 47.43 15.02 20.31
N SER A 276 46.14 15.13 20.69
CA SER A 276 45.63 16.34 21.38
C SER A 276 44.37 16.07 22.20
N MET A 277 44.52 15.53 23.42
CA MET A 277 43.49 15.66 24.46
C MET A 277 43.51 17.09 24.99
N LEU A 278 42.38 17.80 24.90
CA LEU A 278 42.14 19.04 25.65
C LEU A 278 40.76 18.97 26.33
N THR A 279 40.72 19.50 27.55
CA THR A 279 39.64 19.40 28.53
C THR A 279 38.51 20.41 28.28
N PRO A 280 37.28 20.18 28.81
CA PRO A 280 36.14 21.05 28.54
C PRO A 280 36.19 22.37 29.32
N SER A 281 36.54 23.46 28.63
CA SER A 281 36.34 24.85 29.07
C SER A 281 36.22 25.76 27.84
N GLU A 282 35.44 26.84 27.98
CA GLU A 282 35.35 28.00 27.07
C GLU A 282 34.85 27.77 25.62
N PHE A 283 33.56 28.05 25.42
CA PHE A 283 33.01 28.48 24.13
C PHE A 283 33.25 29.99 23.92
N PRO A 284 33.70 30.39 22.71
CA PRO A 284 33.19 31.59 22.07
C PRO A 284 32.51 31.27 20.73
N SER A 285 31.41 31.95 20.43
CA SER A 285 30.63 31.78 19.19
C SER A 285 31.40 32.24 17.95
N PRO A 286 31.26 31.54 16.80
CA PRO A 286 31.57 32.10 15.48
C PRO A 286 30.32 32.28 14.61
N THR A 287 30.35 33.33 13.79
CA THR A 287 29.36 33.68 12.76
C THR A 287 29.82 33.23 11.36
N LEU A 288 28.85 32.89 10.50
CA LEU A 288 29.00 32.57 9.06
C LEU A 288 29.69 31.21 8.74
N PRO A 289 29.54 30.66 7.51
CA PRO A 289 28.43 29.76 7.26
C PRO A 289 28.91 28.42 6.70
N PHE A 290 28.87 27.36 7.52
CA PHE A 290 29.06 26.01 7.00
C PHE A 290 27.86 25.57 6.18
N SER A 291 28.11 25.13 4.94
CA SER A 291 27.11 24.46 4.10
C SER A 291 26.51 23.27 4.85
N SER A 292 25.19 23.19 4.87
CA SER A 292 24.46 22.13 5.57
C SER A 292 24.95 20.74 5.16
N PRO A 293 25.11 19.79 6.10
CA PRO A 293 25.27 18.38 5.73
C PRO A 293 24.03 17.94 4.92
N PRO A 294 24.18 17.01 3.95
CA PRO A 294 23.05 16.50 3.19
C PRO A 294 22.02 15.88 4.14
N SER A 295 20.73 16.11 3.87
CA SER A 295 19.66 15.59 4.71
C SER A 295 19.55 14.07 4.55
N PRO A 296 19.19 13.31 5.61
CA PRO A 296 18.82 11.89 5.53
C PRO A 296 17.80 11.54 4.44
N ALA A 297 17.01 12.52 3.96
CA ALA A 297 16.06 12.34 2.86
C ALA A 297 16.73 12.18 1.47
N SER A 298 17.98 12.68 1.29
CA SER A 298 18.73 12.37 0.07
C SER A 298 19.06 10.88 0.01
N THR A 299 19.43 10.28 1.14
CA THR A 299 19.88 8.88 1.19
C THR A 299 18.78 7.89 0.81
N CYS A 300 17.57 7.96 1.39
CA CYS A 300 16.51 7.00 1.05
C CYS A 300 16.08 7.08 -0.42
N SER A 301 16.01 8.28 -1.01
CA SER A 301 15.49 8.49 -2.36
C SER A 301 16.56 8.41 -3.47
N GLN A 302 17.85 8.43 -3.12
CA GLN A 302 18.96 8.07 -4.02
C GLN A 302 19.21 6.56 -3.98
N PHE A 303 19.24 5.95 -2.78
CA PHE A 303 19.56 4.51 -2.63
C PHE A 303 18.62 3.57 -3.41
N THR A 304 17.35 3.91 -3.62
CA THR A 304 16.45 3.10 -4.49
C THR A 304 16.44 3.50 -5.96
N ARG A 305 16.95 4.68 -6.34
CA ARG A 305 17.12 5.05 -7.76
C ARG A 305 18.45 4.58 -8.34
N ASP A 306 19.48 4.50 -7.50
CA ASP A 306 20.83 4.11 -7.89
C ASP A 306 21.05 2.58 -7.85
N LEU A 307 20.02 1.79 -7.50
CA LEU A 307 20.09 0.33 -7.40
C LEU A 307 19.90 -0.43 -8.71
N ASP A 308 19.57 0.28 -9.80
CA ASP A 308 19.64 -0.19 -11.19
C ASP A 308 19.28 -1.67 -11.39
N CYS A 309 18.09 -2.08 -10.89
CA CYS A 309 17.56 -3.44 -11.04
C CYS A 309 17.12 -3.64 -12.52
N ASP A 310 18.12 -3.70 -13.39
CA ASP A 310 18.03 -3.95 -14.82
C ASP A 310 17.42 -5.35 -15.03
N PRO A 311 16.23 -5.46 -15.66
CA PRO A 311 15.58 -6.75 -15.89
C PRO A 311 16.35 -7.66 -16.87
N SER A 312 17.45 -7.19 -17.47
CA SER A 312 18.39 -7.96 -18.28
C SER A 312 19.64 -8.42 -17.53
N LEU A 313 19.98 -7.82 -16.38
CA LEU A 313 21.03 -8.31 -15.49
C LEU A 313 20.48 -9.44 -14.61
N ALA A 314 20.79 -10.67 -14.96
CA ALA A 314 20.32 -11.87 -14.28
C ALA A 314 20.90 -12.03 -12.85
N VAL A 315 20.34 -11.31 -11.89
CA VAL A 315 20.41 -11.66 -10.46
C VAL A 315 19.45 -12.83 -10.24
N GLY A 316 19.97 -14.06 -10.37
CA GLY A 316 19.14 -15.27 -10.36
C GLY A 316 18.39 -15.46 -11.69
N ALA A 317 18.58 -16.61 -12.34
CA ALA A 317 17.75 -16.94 -13.49
C ALA A 317 16.32 -17.18 -13.00
N LYS A 318 15.32 -16.50 -13.61
CA LYS A 318 13.90 -16.78 -13.37
C LYS A 318 13.63 -18.27 -13.61
N ASP A 319 13.49 -19.05 -12.54
CA ASP A 319 12.94 -20.39 -12.63
C ASP A 319 11.40 -20.24 -12.63
N PRO A 320 10.71 -20.58 -13.73
CA PRO A 320 9.27 -20.38 -13.88
C PRO A 320 8.42 -21.29 -12.97
N ARG A 321 9.06 -22.08 -12.10
CA ARG A 321 8.42 -22.90 -11.05
C ARG A 321 8.37 -22.19 -9.69
N LEU A 322 9.03 -21.04 -9.54
CA LEU A 322 9.12 -20.29 -8.28
C LEU A 322 8.00 -19.25 -8.20
N SER A 323 7.40 -19.12 -7.01
CA SER A 323 6.37 -18.10 -6.75
C SER A 323 6.99 -16.72 -6.61
N SER A 324 6.43 -15.71 -7.27
CA SER A 324 6.99 -14.35 -7.43
C SER A 324 7.33 -13.57 -6.16
N TYR A 325 6.86 -14.04 -5.00
CA TYR A 325 7.14 -13.46 -3.67
C TYR A 325 8.35 -14.09 -2.95
N ARG A 326 9.01 -15.10 -3.52
CA ARG A 326 10.16 -15.78 -2.89
C ARG A 326 11.51 -15.15 -3.19
N ASP A 327 11.63 -14.52 -4.35
CA ASP A 327 12.75 -13.66 -4.78
C ASP A 327 12.22 -12.22 -4.81
N ALA A 328 12.20 -11.61 -3.63
CA ALA A 328 11.46 -10.38 -3.38
C ALA A 328 12.36 -9.17 -3.22
N ASN A 329 13.67 -9.37 -3.03
CA ASN A 329 14.67 -8.32 -2.85
C ASN A 329 15.77 -8.44 -3.91
N CYS A 330 15.72 -7.62 -4.96
CA CYS A 330 16.66 -7.67 -6.11
C CYS A 330 18.13 -7.34 -5.75
N ALA A 331 18.42 -6.91 -4.51
CA ALA A 331 19.79 -6.75 -4.00
C ALA A 331 20.37 -8.04 -3.38
N LEU A 332 19.56 -9.09 -3.20
CA LEU A 332 19.95 -10.39 -2.65
C LEU A 332 19.96 -11.47 -3.75
N ARG A 333 20.49 -12.66 -3.46
CA ARG A 333 20.69 -13.72 -4.47
C ARG A 333 19.86 -14.96 -4.16
N GLY A 334 18.98 -15.32 -5.09
CA GLY A 334 18.14 -16.51 -4.99
C GLY A 334 16.94 -16.28 -4.07
N GLU A 335 16.18 -17.35 -3.78
CA GLU A 335 14.99 -17.24 -2.93
C GLU A 335 15.35 -16.91 -1.47
N GLU A 336 15.31 -15.63 -1.10
CA GLU A 336 15.58 -15.16 0.26
C GLU A 336 14.31 -15.01 1.11
N THR A 337 13.12 -15.04 0.50
CA THR A 337 11.86 -14.79 1.19
C THR A 337 11.14 -16.08 1.59
N VAL A 338 11.06 -16.31 2.90
CA VAL A 338 10.26 -17.36 3.53
C VAL A 338 8.88 -16.80 3.89
N VAL A 339 7.83 -17.52 3.50
CA VAL A 339 6.44 -17.11 3.76
C VAL A 339 5.78 -18.04 4.78
N THR A 340 5.22 -17.41 5.82
CA THR A 340 4.28 -18.02 6.77
C THR A 340 2.92 -17.38 6.56
N GLN A 341 1.89 -18.16 6.25
CA GLN A 341 0.55 -17.64 5.97
C GLN A 341 -0.52 -18.42 6.72
N TYR A 342 -1.48 -17.70 7.30
CA TYR A 342 -2.76 -18.18 7.81
C TYR A 342 -3.88 -17.66 6.90
N VAL A 343 -4.85 -18.52 6.58
CA VAL A 343 -6.03 -18.16 5.78
C VAL A 343 -7.33 -18.46 6.53
N GLY A 344 -8.34 -17.63 6.32
CA GLY A 344 -9.69 -17.81 6.89
C GLY A 344 -9.82 -17.52 8.39
N CYS A 345 -8.96 -16.67 8.96
CA CYS A 345 -9.00 -16.32 10.38
C CYS A 345 -10.34 -15.65 10.76
N GLY A 346 -10.93 -16.02 11.90
CA GLY A 346 -12.21 -15.45 12.34
C GLY A 346 -13.47 -15.97 11.63
N GLY A 347 -13.37 -17.02 10.79
CA GLY A 347 -14.53 -17.78 10.29
C GLY A 347 -14.94 -17.47 8.84
N GLN A 348 -16.24 -17.56 8.52
CA GLN A 348 -16.80 -17.64 7.15
C GLN A 348 -16.49 -16.44 6.21
N LYS A 349 -15.96 -15.32 6.72
CA LYS A 349 -15.51 -14.15 5.93
C LYS A 349 -14.01 -13.87 6.09
N GLY A 350 -13.25 -14.87 6.54
CA GLY A 350 -12.06 -14.66 7.36
C GLY A 350 -10.89 -13.91 6.73
N ALA A 351 -10.01 -13.42 7.59
CA ALA A 351 -8.81 -12.70 7.20
C ALA A 351 -7.71 -13.66 6.71
N ASN A 352 -6.86 -13.14 5.83
CA ASN A 352 -5.59 -13.76 5.47
C ASN A 352 -4.48 -12.99 6.18
N VAL A 353 -3.63 -13.67 6.95
CA VAL A 353 -2.52 -13.04 7.69
C VAL A 353 -1.22 -13.70 7.25
N SER A 354 -0.30 -12.94 6.71
CA SER A 354 0.93 -13.42 6.07
C SER A 354 2.16 -12.70 6.61
N PHE A 355 3.27 -13.41 6.72
CA PHE A 355 4.58 -12.86 7.04
C PHE A 355 5.58 -13.26 5.95
N TRP A 356 6.24 -12.28 5.35
CA TRP A 356 7.37 -12.46 4.44
C TRP A 356 8.66 -12.12 5.20
N ARG A 357 9.37 -13.17 5.61
CA ARG A 357 10.69 -13.08 6.26
C ARG A 357 11.74 -13.07 5.16
N MET A 358 12.43 -11.95 5.00
CA MET A 358 13.46 -11.77 3.98
C MET A 358 14.84 -11.97 4.61
N GLU A 359 15.42 -13.16 4.43
CA GLU A 359 16.73 -13.51 4.97
C GLU A 359 17.83 -12.61 4.38
N GLY A 360 18.64 -11.97 5.22
CA GLY A 360 19.70 -11.04 4.81
C GLY A 360 19.22 -9.64 4.38
N ALA A 361 17.91 -9.35 4.38
CA ALA A 361 17.41 -8.05 3.96
C ALA A 361 17.51 -6.99 5.06
N SER A 362 17.75 -5.74 4.66
CA SER A 362 17.88 -4.58 5.55
C SER A 362 16.53 -3.95 5.91
N HIS A 363 16.56 -2.86 6.70
CA HIS A 363 15.39 -2.01 7.01
C HIS A 363 14.67 -1.46 5.77
N VAL A 364 15.37 -1.35 4.63
CA VAL A 364 14.83 -0.86 3.36
C VAL A 364 15.07 -1.94 2.29
N PRO A 365 14.15 -2.92 2.13
CA PRO A 365 14.28 -3.94 1.11
C PRO A 365 14.30 -3.34 -0.31
N ALA A 366 15.17 -3.82 -1.18
CA ALA A 366 15.21 -3.39 -2.57
C ALA A 366 14.22 -4.24 -3.38
N PHE A 367 12.92 -3.92 -3.30
CA PHE A 367 11.89 -4.82 -3.80
C PHE A 367 11.98 -5.10 -5.31
N SER A 368 11.84 -6.37 -5.69
CA SER A 368 11.66 -6.76 -7.09
C SER A 368 10.29 -6.26 -7.61
N PRO A 369 10.16 -5.89 -8.91
CA PRO A 369 8.89 -5.41 -9.45
C PRO A 369 7.75 -6.44 -9.29
N ASP A 370 8.07 -7.72 -9.43
CA ASP A 370 7.13 -8.84 -9.29
C ASP A 370 6.64 -9.01 -7.83
N SER A 371 7.46 -8.64 -6.83
CA SER A 371 7.05 -8.69 -5.42
C SER A 371 6.23 -7.48 -4.96
N LEU A 372 6.52 -6.28 -5.48
CA LEU A 372 5.61 -5.13 -5.29
C LEU A 372 4.22 -5.40 -5.91
N ASP A 373 4.18 -6.12 -7.03
CA ASP A 373 2.94 -6.57 -7.65
C ASP A 373 2.24 -7.65 -6.79
N ALA A 374 2.99 -8.59 -6.23
CA ALA A 374 2.44 -9.59 -5.29
C ALA A 374 1.88 -8.97 -4.00
N MET A 375 2.46 -7.88 -3.48
CA MET A 375 1.89 -7.10 -2.36
C MET A 375 0.52 -6.49 -2.71
N LEU A 376 0.36 -5.96 -3.93
CA LEU A 376 -0.94 -5.43 -4.37
C LEU A 376 -1.96 -6.54 -4.63
N SER A 377 -1.56 -7.67 -5.19
CA SER A 377 -2.44 -8.85 -5.29
C SER A 377 -2.90 -9.33 -3.91
N PHE A 378 -2.01 -9.39 -2.91
CA PHE A 378 -2.41 -9.71 -1.54
C PHE A 378 -3.48 -8.76 -0.98
N LEU A 379 -3.44 -7.47 -1.33
CA LEU A 379 -4.46 -6.51 -0.90
C LEU A 379 -5.76 -6.64 -1.70
N LEU A 380 -5.67 -6.73 -3.02
CA LEU A 380 -6.78 -6.43 -3.93
C LEU A 380 -7.58 -7.67 -4.38
N ASP A 381 -6.97 -8.86 -4.31
CA ASP A 381 -7.58 -10.13 -4.77
C ASP A 381 -8.34 -10.87 -3.63
N MET A 382 -8.98 -10.11 -2.71
CA MET A 382 -9.49 -10.56 -1.39
C MET A 382 -11.01 -10.46 -1.15
#